data_AF-A0A075JCK1-F1
#
_entry.id   AF-A0A075JCK1-F1
#
_cell.length_a   1.000
_cell.length_b   1.000
_cell.length_c   1.000
_cell.angle_alpha   90.00
_cell.angle_beta   90.00
_cell.angle_gamma   90.00
#
_symmetry.space_group_name_H-M   'P 1'
#
loop_
_entity.id
_entity.type
_entity.pdbx_description
1 polymer ?
#
loop_
_entity_poly.entity_id
_entity_poly.type
_entity_poly.pdbx_seq_one_letter_code
_entity_poly.pdbx_strand_id
1 'polypeptide(L)'
;MNRALALAGATTLAAATAFTATPALAAATVTTRVANLAVTPTTVTKGSSITLKGQAQKLAKTWTATPGASVVVFFDADGSAPNTAQRTLKADARGNFATSMAPQASGYWSVQLKATSTNKASTSTRVYVKVTAPAPSRGSAIVMPKGSVNCPSWAPIKGNASSHIFHRPGQRFYAKTHPEMCFSTPAAAIKAGYRASKI
;
A
#
# COMPACT_ATOMS: atom_id res chain seq x y z
N MET A 1 27.41 26.51 -62.13
CA MET A 1 27.26 26.70 -60.67
C MET A 1 25.79 26.49 -60.33
N ASN A 2 25.49 25.90 -59.16
CA ASN A 2 24.21 25.33 -58.69
C ASN A 2 24.15 23.80 -58.89
N ARG A 3 24.74 23.02 -57.98
CA ARG A 3 24.25 22.57 -56.66
C ARG A 3 23.27 21.38 -56.76
N ALA A 4 23.81 20.25 -56.32
CA ALA A 4 23.24 18.92 -56.17
C ALA A 4 21.86 18.85 -55.52
N LEU A 5 21.12 17.79 -55.87
CA LEU A 5 20.47 16.94 -54.87
C LEU A 5 20.26 15.52 -55.43
N ALA A 6 20.89 14.54 -54.78
CA ALA A 6 20.71 13.12 -55.00
C ALA A 6 19.41 12.65 -54.34
N LEU A 7 18.61 11.82 -55.04
CA LEU A 7 17.64 10.94 -54.41
C LEU A 7 18.07 9.50 -54.66
N ALA A 8 18.74 8.91 -53.67
CA ALA A 8 18.93 7.47 -53.58
C ALA A 8 17.62 6.85 -53.09
N GLY A 9 16.95 6.08 -53.96
CA GLY A 9 15.85 5.21 -53.57
C GLY A 9 16.38 4.02 -52.78
N ALA A 10 16.26 4.07 -51.45
CA ALA A 10 16.53 2.91 -50.60
C ALA A 10 15.22 2.14 -50.36
N THR A 11 15.13 1.00 -51.01
CA THR A 11 14.10 -0.02 -50.88
C THR A 11 13.95 -0.44 -49.41
N THR A 12 12.79 -0.19 -48.82
CA THR A 12 12.47 -0.68 -47.47
C THR A 12 12.26 -2.19 -47.52
N LEU A 13 13.21 -2.97 -46.98
CA LEU A 13 12.95 -4.37 -46.61
C LEU A 13 12.02 -4.37 -45.39
N ALA A 14 10.78 -4.82 -45.58
CA ALA A 14 9.89 -5.18 -44.50
C ALA A 14 10.47 -6.42 -43.80
N ALA A 15 11.08 -6.23 -42.63
CA ALA A 15 11.44 -7.35 -41.75
C ALA A 15 10.15 -7.98 -41.22
N ALA A 16 9.76 -9.12 -41.79
CA ALA A 16 8.70 -9.96 -41.25
C ALA A 16 9.14 -10.46 -39.88
N THR A 17 8.65 -9.81 -38.82
CA THR A 17 8.78 -10.33 -37.46
C THR A 17 7.90 -11.58 -37.36
N ALA A 18 8.53 -12.74 -37.42
CA ALA A 18 7.86 -14.00 -37.09
C ALA A 18 7.47 -13.93 -35.60
N PHE A 19 6.20 -13.62 -35.32
CA PHE A 19 5.61 -13.87 -34.02
C PHE A 19 5.61 -15.39 -33.81
N THR A 20 6.55 -15.89 -33.01
CA THR A 20 6.46 -17.25 -32.51
C THR A 20 5.20 -17.32 -31.65
N ALA A 21 4.14 -17.90 -32.20
CA ALA A 21 2.93 -18.17 -31.46
C ALA A 21 3.31 -18.96 -30.21
N THR A 22 3.16 -18.34 -29.04
CA THR A 22 3.38 -19.02 -27.77
C THR A 22 2.46 -20.24 -27.79
N PRO A 23 2.97 -21.47 -27.60
CA PRO A 23 2.11 -22.64 -27.66
C PRO A 23 0.98 -22.43 -26.64
N ALA A 24 -0.25 -22.41 -27.13
CA ALA A 24 -1.42 -22.36 -26.28
C ALA A 24 -1.34 -23.59 -25.37
N LEU A 25 -1.09 -23.37 -24.08
CA LEU A 25 -1.15 -24.42 -23.08
C LEU A 25 -2.46 -25.18 -23.30
N ALA A 26 -2.39 -26.51 -23.41
CA ALA A 26 -3.56 -27.37 -23.47
C ALA A 26 -4.62 -26.89 -22.48
N ALA A 27 -5.88 -26.79 -22.91
CA ALA A 27 -6.93 -26.18 -22.13
C ALA A 27 -7.05 -26.88 -20.76
N ALA A 28 -6.62 -26.20 -19.70
CA ALA A 28 -6.65 -26.74 -18.36
C ALA A 28 -8.07 -27.22 -18.00
N THR A 29 -8.21 -28.46 -17.55
CA THR A 29 -9.50 -29.12 -17.36
C THR A 29 -9.96 -29.10 -15.91
N VAL A 30 -9.03 -29.01 -14.95
CA VAL A 30 -9.33 -29.12 -13.52
C VAL A 30 -9.65 -27.75 -12.93
N THR A 31 -10.86 -27.57 -12.39
CA THR A 31 -11.27 -26.36 -11.69
C THR A 31 -10.49 -26.19 -10.39
N THR A 32 -10.05 -24.97 -10.08
CA THR A 32 -9.39 -24.63 -8.81
C THR A 32 -10.13 -23.55 -8.04
N ARG A 33 -9.81 -23.39 -6.76
CA ARG A 33 -10.25 -22.26 -5.93
C ARG A 33 -9.23 -21.89 -4.87
N VAL A 34 -9.32 -20.64 -4.41
CA VAL A 34 -8.79 -20.23 -3.11
C VAL A 34 -9.87 -20.44 -2.06
N ALA A 35 -9.66 -21.35 -1.12
CA ALA A 35 -10.52 -21.53 0.04
C ALA A 35 -10.02 -20.73 1.24
N ASN A 36 -10.95 -20.27 2.08
CA ASN A 36 -10.70 -19.65 3.39
C ASN A 36 -9.69 -18.49 3.34
N LEU A 37 -9.77 -17.63 2.31
CA LEU A 37 -8.95 -16.44 2.28
C LEU A 37 -9.33 -15.53 3.45
N ALA A 38 -8.37 -15.29 4.32
CA ALA A 38 -8.48 -14.34 5.42
C ALA A 38 -7.36 -13.32 5.32
N VAL A 39 -7.72 -12.05 5.42
CA VAL A 39 -6.79 -10.92 5.49
C VAL A 39 -7.00 -10.24 6.83
N THR A 40 -6.00 -10.32 7.71
CA THR A 40 -6.12 -9.87 9.10
C THR A 40 -4.87 -9.10 9.52
N PRO A 41 -4.98 -7.92 10.15
CA PRO A 41 -6.22 -7.17 10.42
C PRO A 41 -6.81 -6.55 9.14
N THR A 42 -8.12 -6.27 9.12
CA THR A 42 -8.78 -5.52 8.04
C THR A 42 -8.71 -3.99 8.23
N THR A 43 -8.28 -3.54 9.40
CA THR A 43 -7.97 -2.13 9.67
C THR A 43 -6.58 -2.03 10.27
N VAL A 44 -5.69 -1.30 9.62
CA VAL A 44 -4.30 -1.15 10.04
C VAL A 44 -3.84 0.29 9.93
N THR A 45 -2.92 0.70 10.79
CA THR A 45 -2.19 1.97 10.61
C THR A 45 -1.18 1.84 9.47
N LYS A 46 -0.94 2.94 8.74
CA LYS A 46 0.02 2.97 7.64
C LYS A 46 1.38 2.43 8.09
N GLY A 47 1.91 1.46 7.35
CA GLY A 47 3.17 0.78 7.67
C GLY A 47 3.04 -0.42 8.62
N SER A 48 1.86 -0.71 9.17
CA SER A 48 1.59 -1.94 9.90
C SER A 48 1.32 -3.10 8.95
N SER A 49 1.75 -4.31 9.36
CA SER A 49 1.59 -5.51 8.56
C SER A 49 0.19 -6.09 8.67
N ILE A 50 -0.38 -6.48 7.53
CA ILE A 50 -1.49 -7.44 7.42
C ILE A 50 -0.93 -8.83 7.11
N THR A 51 -1.65 -9.86 7.51
CA THR A 51 -1.39 -11.25 7.13
C THR A 51 -2.52 -11.74 6.24
N LEU A 52 -2.14 -12.23 5.06
CA LEU A 52 -3.02 -12.95 4.15
C LEU A 52 -2.77 -14.44 4.32
N LYS A 53 -3.82 -15.22 4.57
CA LYS A 53 -3.77 -16.68 4.65
C LYS A 53 -4.92 -17.31 3.87
N GLY A 54 -4.67 -18.46 3.28
CA GLY A 54 -5.71 -19.22 2.59
C GLY A 54 -5.19 -20.58 2.13
N GLN A 55 -6.04 -21.34 1.44
CA GLN A 55 -5.71 -22.66 0.94
C GLN A 55 -6.03 -22.78 -0.56
N ALA A 56 -5.05 -23.21 -1.34
CA ALA A 56 -5.21 -23.60 -2.73
C ALA A 56 -5.85 -24.99 -2.82
N GLN A 57 -6.98 -25.09 -3.52
CA GLN A 57 -7.70 -26.35 -3.72
C GLN A 57 -8.02 -26.58 -5.21
N LYS A 58 -8.10 -27.85 -5.60
CA LYS A 58 -8.52 -28.30 -6.93
C LYS A 58 -9.70 -29.27 -6.81
N LEU A 59 -10.59 -29.25 -7.80
CA LEU A 59 -11.76 -30.09 -7.85
C LEU A 59 -11.40 -31.43 -8.50
N ALA A 60 -11.36 -32.49 -7.70
CA ALA A 60 -11.34 -33.87 -8.16
C ALA A 60 -12.77 -34.43 -8.02
N LYS A 61 -12.98 -35.48 -7.21
CA LYS A 61 -14.32 -35.87 -6.73
C LYS A 61 -14.85 -34.93 -5.66
N THR A 62 -13.94 -34.42 -4.83
CA THR A 62 -14.16 -33.39 -3.82
C THR A 62 -13.07 -32.33 -3.93
N TRP A 63 -13.24 -31.20 -3.24
CA TRP A 63 -12.20 -30.17 -3.17
C TRP A 63 -11.00 -30.67 -2.37
N THR A 64 -9.86 -30.81 -3.04
CA THR A 64 -8.62 -31.34 -2.46
C THR A 64 -7.54 -30.28 -2.47
N ALA A 65 -6.68 -30.28 -1.45
CA ALA A 65 -5.52 -29.39 -1.38
C ALA A 65 -4.65 -29.54 -2.64
N THR A 66 -4.06 -28.44 -3.10
CA THR A 66 -3.13 -28.43 -4.24
C THR A 66 -1.73 -28.03 -3.77
N PRO A 67 -0.88 -29.01 -3.42
CA PRO A 67 0.50 -28.74 -3.04
C PRO A 67 1.29 -28.04 -4.15
N GLY A 68 2.17 -27.10 -3.78
CA GLY A 68 3.05 -26.42 -4.74
C GLY A 68 2.34 -25.49 -5.73
N ALA A 69 1.04 -25.23 -5.54
CA ALA A 69 0.28 -24.29 -6.35
C ALA A 69 0.94 -22.90 -6.34
N SER A 70 1.08 -22.30 -7.51
CA SER A 70 1.56 -20.92 -7.63
C SER A 70 0.41 -19.95 -7.37
N VAL A 71 0.55 -19.13 -6.34
CA VAL A 71 -0.47 -18.22 -5.86
C VAL A 71 0.04 -16.78 -5.95
N VAL A 72 -0.67 -15.89 -6.61
CA VAL A 72 -0.31 -14.48 -6.75
C VAL A 72 -1.23 -13.63 -5.90
N VAL A 73 -0.65 -12.83 -5.02
CA VAL A 73 -1.37 -11.84 -4.22
C VAL A 73 -1.49 -10.56 -5.02
N PHE A 74 -2.70 -10.06 -5.15
CA PHE A 74 -3.02 -8.81 -5.82
C PHE A 74 -3.51 -7.77 -4.81
N PHE A 75 -3.12 -6.53 -5.05
CA PHE A 75 -3.65 -5.37 -4.36
C PHE A 75 -4.27 -4.42 -5.38
N ASP A 76 -5.42 -3.90 -5.02
CA ASP A 76 -6.20 -2.93 -5.79
C ASP A 76 -6.54 -1.76 -4.86
N ALA A 77 -5.90 -0.61 -5.08
CA ALA A 77 -6.19 0.59 -4.30
C ALA A 77 -7.61 1.09 -4.60
N ASP A 78 -8.28 1.72 -3.63
CA ASP A 78 -9.68 2.20 -3.72
C ASP A 78 -10.03 3.10 -4.93
N GLY A 79 -10.09 2.50 -6.13
CA GLY A 79 -10.83 3.01 -7.27
C GLY A 79 -10.06 3.38 -8.55
N SER A 80 -8.78 3.05 -8.79
CA SER A 80 -8.14 3.47 -10.07
C SER A 80 -6.94 2.66 -10.58
N ALA A 81 -6.38 1.71 -9.84
CA ALA A 81 -5.20 0.97 -10.32
C ALA A 81 -5.62 -0.41 -10.86
N PRO A 82 -5.05 -0.90 -11.97
CA PRO A 82 -5.16 -2.31 -12.29
C PRO A 82 -4.61 -3.14 -11.13
N ASN A 83 -5.22 -4.32 -10.89
CA ASN A 83 -4.76 -5.29 -9.90
C ASN A 83 -3.24 -5.43 -9.97
N THR A 84 -2.53 -4.90 -8.99
CA THR A 84 -1.07 -4.93 -8.99
C THR A 84 -0.62 -6.19 -8.27
N ALA A 85 0.08 -7.06 -9.00
CA ALA A 85 0.68 -8.26 -8.41
C ALA A 85 1.73 -7.84 -7.38
N GLN A 86 1.46 -8.11 -6.11
CA GLN A 86 2.34 -7.75 -4.99
C GLN A 86 3.39 -8.83 -4.74
N ARG A 87 2.97 -10.10 -4.79
CA ARG A 87 3.85 -11.23 -4.46
C ARG A 87 3.35 -12.51 -5.10
N THR A 88 4.28 -13.35 -5.56
CA THR A 88 3.98 -14.75 -5.90
C THR A 88 4.47 -15.66 -4.78
N LEU A 89 3.65 -16.61 -4.38
CA LEU A 89 3.87 -17.59 -3.33
C LEU A 89 3.72 -19.00 -3.90
N LYS A 90 4.30 -19.97 -3.21
CA LYS A 90 4.04 -21.40 -3.42
C LYS A 90 3.24 -21.92 -2.24
N ALA A 91 2.15 -22.61 -2.53
CA ALA A 91 1.39 -23.32 -1.52
C ALA A 91 2.20 -24.49 -0.95
N ASP A 92 2.09 -24.73 0.35
CA ASP A 92 2.78 -25.81 1.06
C ASP A 92 2.22 -27.21 0.71
N ALA A 93 2.72 -28.25 1.37
CA ALA A 93 2.26 -29.64 1.18
C ALA A 93 0.76 -29.86 1.49
N ARG A 94 0.13 -28.95 2.23
CA ARG A 94 -1.31 -28.96 2.57
C ARG A 94 -2.10 -27.97 1.72
N GLY A 95 -1.46 -27.37 0.71
CA GLY A 95 -2.05 -26.34 -0.14
C GLY A 95 -2.22 -25.00 0.56
N ASN A 96 -1.73 -24.81 1.77
CA ASN A 96 -1.85 -23.54 2.48
C ASN A 96 -0.82 -22.54 1.97
N PHE A 97 -1.18 -21.27 1.99
CA PHE A 97 -0.26 -20.17 1.76
C PHE A 97 -0.51 -19.10 2.82
N ALA A 98 0.56 -18.44 3.25
CA ALA A 98 0.49 -17.29 4.13
C ALA A 98 1.57 -16.28 3.75
N THR A 99 1.25 -14.99 3.85
CA THR A 99 2.23 -13.92 3.69
C THR A 99 1.83 -12.71 4.51
N SER A 100 2.82 -11.95 4.96
CA SER A 100 2.62 -10.70 5.66
C SER A 100 3.15 -9.55 4.83
N MET A 101 2.37 -8.47 4.73
CA MET A 101 2.71 -7.28 3.93
C MET A 101 2.21 -6.02 4.60
N ALA A 102 2.87 -4.87 4.36
CA ALA A 102 2.52 -3.60 4.98
C ALA A 102 1.88 -2.65 3.94
N PRO A 103 0.54 -2.66 3.76
CA PRO A 103 -0.14 -1.78 2.82
C PRO A 103 0.13 -0.30 3.16
N GLN A 104 0.34 0.51 2.12
CA GLN A 104 0.55 1.96 2.26
C GLN A 104 -0.73 2.76 2.02
N ALA A 105 -1.74 2.14 1.42
CA ALA A 105 -3.03 2.73 1.08
C ALA A 105 -4.16 1.72 1.33
N SER A 106 -5.37 2.22 1.54
CA SER A 106 -6.57 1.39 1.60
C SER A 106 -6.87 0.77 0.24
N GLY A 107 -7.45 -0.43 0.27
CA GLY A 107 -7.81 -1.12 -0.96
C GLY A 107 -8.22 -2.57 -0.73
N TYR A 108 -8.49 -3.24 -1.84
CA TYR A 108 -8.90 -4.62 -1.91
C TYR A 108 -7.71 -5.54 -2.10
N TRP A 109 -7.71 -6.61 -1.32
CA TRP A 109 -6.77 -7.69 -1.40
C TRP A 109 -7.44 -8.91 -2.01
N SER A 110 -6.80 -9.50 -3.00
CA SER A 110 -7.24 -10.75 -3.60
C SER A 110 -6.07 -11.65 -3.91
N VAL A 111 -6.38 -12.91 -4.17
CA VAL A 111 -5.38 -13.94 -4.39
C VAL A 111 -5.80 -14.77 -5.59
N GLN A 112 -4.89 -14.97 -6.53
CA GLN A 112 -5.12 -15.76 -7.74
C GLN A 112 -4.26 -17.01 -7.74
N LEU A 113 -4.86 -18.18 -7.94
CA LEU A 113 -4.12 -19.37 -8.36
C LEU A 113 -3.81 -19.23 -9.85
N LYS A 114 -2.53 -19.36 -10.21
CA LYS A 114 -2.12 -19.40 -11.62
C LYS A 114 -2.61 -20.67 -12.30
N ALA A 115 -2.99 -20.53 -13.57
CA ALA A 115 -3.24 -21.68 -14.41
C ALA A 115 -1.96 -22.51 -14.58
N THR A 116 -2.12 -23.82 -14.71
CA THR A 116 -1.09 -24.74 -15.20
C THR A 116 -1.63 -25.48 -16.42
N SER A 117 -0.86 -26.38 -17.01
CA SER A 117 -1.34 -27.26 -18.08
C SER A 117 -2.55 -28.13 -17.67
N THR A 118 -2.78 -28.32 -16.37
CA THR A 118 -3.86 -29.17 -15.85
C THR A 118 -4.92 -28.37 -15.09
N ASN A 119 -4.50 -27.35 -14.33
CA ASN A 119 -5.35 -26.60 -13.40
C ASN A 119 -5.76 -25.25 -13.99
N LYS A 120 -7.06 -24.95 -14.00
CA LYS A 120 -7.59 -23.64 -14.38
C LYS A 120 -7.13 -22.57 -13.38
N ALA A 121 -6.91 -21.35 -13.85
CA ALA A 121 -6.73 -20.21 -12.95
C ALA A 121 -8.02 -19.94 -12.17
N SER A 122 -7.88 -19.47 -10.93
CA SER A 122 -9.01 -19.02 -10.12
C SER A 122 -8.60 -17.83 -9.27
N THR A 123 -9.54 -16.93 -9.02
CA THR A 123 -9.34 -15.77 -8.15
C THR A 123 -10.23 -15.91 -6.92
N SER A 124 -9.69 -15.58 -5.76
CA SER A 124 -10.44 -15.53 -4.51
C SER A 124 -11.50 -14.44 -4.51
N THR A 125 -12.33 -14.44 -3.46
CA THR A 125 -13.04 -13.23 -3.04
C THR A 125 -12.06 -12.10 -2.71
N ARG A 126 -12.53 -10.86 -2.80
CA ARG A 126 -11.77 -9.66 -2.41
C ARG A 126 -12.04 -9.34 -0.95
N VAL A 127 -11.00 -8.96 -0.21
CA VAL A 127 -11.11 -8.48 1.17
C VAL A 127 -10.63 -7.05 1.25
N TYR A 128 -11.48 -6.16 1.76
CA TYR A 128 -11.13 -4.76 1.93
C TYR A 128 -10.25 -4.55 3.16
N VAL A 129 -9.16 -3.81 3.00
CA VAL A 129 -8.30 -3.37 4.10
C VAL A 129 -8.28 -1.86 4.14
N LYS A 130 -8.69 -1.30 5.28
CA LYS A 130 -8.61 0.13 5.56
C LYS A 130 -7.26 0.47 6.18
N VAL A 131 -6.49 1.32 5.51
CA VAL A 131 -5.27 1.89 6.06
C VAL A 131 -5.57 3.26 6.65
N THR A 132 -5.38 3.41 7.96
CA THR A 132 -5.51 4.69 8.65
C THR A 132 -4.15 5.37 8.77
N ALA A 133 -4.13 6.71 8.82
CA ALA A 133 -2.91 7.41 9.20
C ALA A 133 -2.41 6.93 10.57
N PRO A 134 -1.08 6.89 10.80
CA PRO A 134 -0.56 6.63 12.13
C PRO A 134 -1.11 7.68 13.09
N ALA A 135 -1.44 7.27 14.32
CA ALA A 135 -1.68 8.23 15.38
C ALA A 135 -0.42 9.11 15.56
N PRO A 136 -0.55 10.41 15.84
CA PRO A 136 0.59 11.26 16.16
C PRO A 136 1.41 10.61 17.27
N SER A 137 2.71 10.41 17.04
CA SER A 137 3.58 9.80 18.05
C SER A 137 3.68 10.70 19.29
N ARG A 138 3.83 10.11 20.48
CA ARG A 138 4.19 10.87 21.69
C ARG A 138 5.47 11.67 21.39
N GLY A 139 5.38 13.00 21.43
CA GLY A 139 6.50 13.85 21.04
C GLY A 139 6.37 14.49 19.64
N SER A 140 5.27 14.24 18.93
CA SER A 140 4.98 14.90 17.65
C SER A 140 4.78 16.40 17.81
N ALA A 141 5.25 17.13 16.79
CA ALA A 141 5.03 18.54 16.56
C ALA A 141 4.42 18.74 15.16
N ILE A 142 3.60 19.78 14.99
CA ILE A 142 3.09 20.19 13.69
C ILE A 142 3.34 21.68 13.49
N VAL A 143 3.83 22.05 12.31
CA VAL A 143 3.96 23.45 11.90
C VAL A 143 2.57 23.98 11.56
N MET A 144 2.23 25.13 12.13
CA MET A 144 0.94 25.76 11.89
C MET A 144 1.06 26.82 10.79
N PRO A 145 0.02 27.00 9.95
CA PRO A 145 -0.06 28.15 9.07
C PRO A 145 0.05 29.46 9.86
N LYS A 146 0.72 30.46 9.28
CA LYS A 146 0.87 31.78 9.89
C LYS A 146 -0.51 32.39 10.18
N GLY A 147 -0.71 32.90 11.39
CA GLY A 147 -2.00 33.45 11.85
C GLY A 147 -2.94 32.42 12.47
N SER A 148 -2.54 31.15 12.58
CA SER A 148 -3.30 30.15 13.34
C SER A 148 -3.39 30.55 14.82
N VAL A 149 -4.58 30.42 15.40
CA VAL A 149 -4.83 30.68 16.83
C VAL A 149 -5.07 29.39 17.63
N ASN A 150 -5.39 28.30 16.95
CA ASN A 150 -5.79 27.03 17.57
C ASN A 150 -4.87 25.89 17.14
N CYS A 151 -4.44 25.10 18.12
CA CYS A 151 -3.81 23.82 17.89
C CYS A 151 -4.86 22.71 17.81
N PRO A 152 -4.62 21.63 17.05
CA PRO A 152 -5.49 20.47 17.08
C PRO A 152 -5.48 19.81 18.47
N SER A 153 -6.57 19.12 18.82
CA SER A 153 -6.75 18.52 20.16
C SER A 153 -5.66 17.51 20.55
N TRP A 154 -5.02 16.86 19.57
CA TRP A 154 -3.91 15.93 19.78
C TRP A 154 -2.54 16.62 20.02
N ALA A 155 -2.41 17.92 19.71
CA ALA A 155 -1.20 18.71 19.95
C ALA A 155 -1.50 20.05 20.64
N PRO A 156 -2.04 20.06 21.87
CA PRO A 156 -2.60 21.25 22.48
C PRO A 156 -1.56 22.25 23.03
N ILE A 157 -0.25 22.05 22.83
CA ILE A 157 0.78 22.95 23.36
C ILE A 157 1.19 23.94 22.27
N LYS A 158 0.93 25.23 22.50
CA LYS A 158 1.18 26.30 21.53
C LYS A 158 2.63 26.79 21.63
N GLY A 159 3.44 26.55 20.61
CA GLY A 159 4.77 27.12 20.45
C GLY A 159 4.75 28.36 19.55
N ASN A 160 5.28 29.46 20.06
CA ASN A 160 5.54 30.67 19.28
C ASN A 160 7.00 30.64 18.82
N ALA A 161 7.24 30.45 17.52
CA ALA A 161 8.59 30.23 17.00
C ALA A 161 9.42 31.52 17.02
N SER A 162 8.81 32.69 16.92
CA SER A 162 9.54 33.96 17.06
C SER A 162 10.15 34.18 18.46
N SER A 163 9.56 33.64 19.53
CA SER A 163 10.07 33.80 20.91
C SER A 163 10.69 32.54 21.51
N HIS A 164 10.57 31.38 20.84
CA HIS A 164 10.90 30.06 21.38
C HIS A 164 10.24 29.78 22.74
N ILE A 165 8.99 30.23 22.92
CA ILE A 165 8.20 29.98 24.13
C ILE A 165 7.02 29.07 23.79
N PHE A 166 6.79 28.05 24.62
CA PHE A 166 5.58 27.25 24.55
C PHE A 166 4.62 27.56 25.70
N HIS A 167 3.32 27.47 25.39
CA HIS A 167 2.22 27.67 26.32
C HIS A 167 1.34 26.43 26.40
N ARG A 168 0.91 26.08 27.62
CA ARG A 168 0.02 24.94 27.91
C ARG A 168 -1.43 25.42 28.09
N PRO A 169 -2.42 24.57 27.77
CA PRO A 169 -3.81 24.85 28.12
C PRO A 169 -3.94 25.23 29.61
N GLY A 170 -4.71 26.27 29.90
CA GLY A 170 -4.90 26.80 31.26
C GLY A 170 -3.89 27.87 31.69
N GLN A 171 -2.81 28.11 30.93
CA GLN A 171 -1.90 29.23 31.23
C GLN A 171 -2.50 30.57 30.80
N ARG A 172 -2.14 31.65 31.52
CA ARG A 172 -2.71 33.00 31.34
C ARG A 172 -2.63 33.52 29.91
N PHE A 173 -1.57 33.16 29.18
CA PHE A 173 -1.34 33.62 27.81
C PHE A 173 -1.74 32.63 26.74
N TYR A 174 -2.18 31.42 27.10
CA TYR A 174 -2.47 30.36 26.14
C TYR A 174 -3.49 30.76 25.07
N ALA A 175 -4.54 31.48 25.46
CA ALA A 175 -5.57 31.95 24.52
C ALA A 175 -5.07 33.07 23.59
N LYS A 176 -4.07 33.84 24.01
CA LYS A 176 -3.51 34.98 23.27
C LYS A 176 -2.33 34.59 22.36
N THR A 177 -1.70 33.46 22.66
CA THR A 177 -0.59 32.93 21.85
C THR A 177 -1.10 32.51 20.48
N HIS A 178 -0.47 33.05 19.45
CA HIS A 178 -0.60 32.61 18.07
C HIS A 178 0.48 31.54 17.81
N PRO A 179 0.13 30.25 17.79
CA PRO A 179 1.11 29.20 17.53
C PRO A 179 1.61 29.23 16.08
N GLU A 180 2.92 29.10 15.94
CA GLU A 180 3.61 28.77 14.68
C GLU A 180 4.00 27.28 14.66
N MET A 181 4.01 26.66 15.84
CA MET A 181 4.18 25.22 16.04
C MET A 181 3.24 24.73 17.15
N CYS A 182 2.70 23.53 17.01
CA CYS A 182 1.88 22.89 18.03
C CYS A 182 2.51 21.55 18.44
N PHE A 183 2.58 21.28 19.74
CA PHE A 183 3.24 20.10 20.29
C PHE A 183 2.26 19.19 21.04
N SER A 184 2.48 17.89 20.94
CA SER A 184 1.74 16.87 21.71
C SER A 184 2.15 16.81 23.17
N THR A 185 3.41 17.13 23.50
CA THR A 185 3.93 17.09 24.87
C THR A 185 4.91 18.26 25.16
N PRO A 186 5.08 18.69 26.43
CA PRO A 186 6.05 19.72 26.77
C PRO A 186 7.49 19.29 26.46
N ALA A 187 7.78 18.00 26.62
CA ALA A 187 9.09 17.44 26.27
C ALA A 187 9.41 17.58 24.77
N ALA A 188 8.41 17.50 23.88
CA ALA A 188 8.58 17.76 22.46
C ALA A 188 8.99 19.20 22.19
N ALA A 189 8.33 20.15 22.86
CA ALA A 189 8.64 21.56 22.74
C ALA A 189 10.06 21.87 23.23
N ILE A 190 10.45 21.32 24.38
CA ILE A 190 11.81 21.47 24.94
C ILE A 190 12.86 20.88 23.99
N LYS A 191 12.61 19.66 23.47
CA LYS A 191 13.50 19.03 22.46
C LYS A 191 13.62 19.87 21.18
N ALA A 192 12.56 20.58 20.81
CA ALA A 192 12.55 21.51 19.68
C ALA A 192 13.17 22.89 20.00
N GLY A 193 13.75 23.08 21.18
CA GLY A 193 14.43 24.32 21.58
C GLY A 193 13.52 25.38 22.22
N TYR A 194 12.28 25.04 22.54
CA TYR A 194 11.34 25.95 23.19
C TYR A 194 11.48 25.86 24.70
N ARG A 195 11.41 27.00 25.38
CA ARG A 195 11.28 27.08 26.83
C ARG A 195 9.82 27.23 27.25
N ALA A 196 9.50 26.79 28.47
CA ALA A 196 8.18 26.99 29.04
C ALA A 196 7.90 28.49 29.26
N SER A 197 6.65 28.90 29.08
CA SER A 197 6.20 30.21 29.53
C SER A 197 6.31 30.31 31.06
N LYS A 198 6.79 31.46 31.54
CA LYS A 198 7.03 31.71 32.97
C LYS A 198 5.73 32.03 33.75
N ILE A 199 4.57 31.93 33.11
CA ILE A 199 3.30 32.59 33.47
C ILE A 199 2.09 31.85 32.91
#